data_AF-A0A3C0R7G1-F1
#
_entry.id   AF-A0A3C0R7G1-F1
#
_cell.length_a   1.000
_cell.length_b   1.000
_cell.length_c   1.000
_cell.angle_alpha   90.00
_cell.angle_beta   90.00
_cell.angle_gamma   90.00
#
_symmetry.space_group_name_H-M   'P 1'
#
loop_
_entity.id
_entity.type
_entity.pdbx_description
1 polymer ?
#
loop_
_entity_poly.entity_id
_entity_poly.type
_entity_poly.pdbx_seq_one_letter_code
_entity_poly.pdbx_strand_id
1 'polypeptide(L)'
;ICRRMIINGMLLPEYLQLNDRKPWEVRMMDTLSWWKFGDYKHYTSLHLMANVLGIPTSKTDMDGSMVQDVYYKEHDLQRIVDYCQRDVVVTANVILRFQQLPTLRDEDVVIV
;
A
#
# COMPACT_ATOMS: atom_id res chain seq x y z
N ILE A 1 -7.04 -10.03 2.88
CA ILE A 1 -7.84 -10.54 1.74
C ILE A 1 -8.06 -12.05 1.82
N CYS A 2 -7.04 -12.92 1.72
CA CYS A 2 -7.21 -14.38 1.63
C CYS A 2 -8.12 -15.01 2.70
N ARG A 3 -7.90 -14.68 3.99
CA ARG A 3 -8.76 -15.17 5.09
C ARG A 3 -10.23 -14.77 4.91
N ARG A 4 -10.49 -13.55 4.46
CA ARG A 4 -11.85 -13.04 4.21
C ARG A 4 -12.52 -13.80 3.06
N MET A 5 -11.77 -14.14 2.02
CA MET A 5 -12.29 -14.95 0.91
C MET A 5 -12.74 -16.33 1.38
N ILE A 6 -11.90 -17.01 2.16
CA ILE A 6 -12.21 -18.34 2.72
C ILE A 6 -13.47 -18.29 3.60
N ILE A 7 -13.57 -17.29 4.48
CA ILE A 7 -14.76 -17.11 5.34
C ILE A 7 -16.04 -16.92 4.53
N ASN A 8 -15.96 -16.28 3.37
CA ASN A 8 -17.11 -16.04 2.48
C ASN A 8 -17.31 -17.17 1.44
N GLY A 9 -16.63 -18.31 1.59
CA GLY A 9 -16.76 -19.44 0.65
C GLY A 9 -16.27 -19.14 -0.77
N MET A 10 -15.44 -18.11 -0.94
CA MET A 10 -14.88 -17.76 -2.25
C MET A 10 -13.59 -18.54 -2.52
N LEU A 11 -13.42 -18.99 -3.76
CA LEU A 11 -12.20 -19.66 -4.20
C LEU A 11 -11.01 -18.70 -4.16
N LEU A 12 -9.87 -19.18 -3.66
CA LEU A 12 -8.64 -18.40 -3.62
C LEU A 12 -7.92 -18.49 -4.98
N PRO A 13 -7.72 -17.37 -5.70
CA PRO A 13 -6.99 -17.35 -6.96
C PRO A 13 -5.57 -17.89 -6.80
N GLU A 14 -5.02 -18.50 -7.85
CA GLU A 14 -3.69 -19.12 -7.83
C GLU A 14 -2.59 -18.15 -7.38
N TYR A 15 -2.63 -16.89 -7.83
CA TYR A 15 -1.65 -15.88 -7.45
C TYR A 15 -1.69 -15.47 -5.96
N LEU A 16 -2.76 -15.81 -5.23
CA LEU A 16 -2.87 -15.63 -3.77
C LEU A 16 -2.57 -16.90 -2.98
N GLN A 17 -2.31 -18.03 -3.65
CA GLN A 17 -1.85 -19.28 -3.04
C GLN A 17 -0.33 -19.20 -2.80
N LEU A 18 0.05 -18.43 -1.78
CA LEU A 18 1.45 -18.12 -1.47
C LEU A 18 2.16 -19.18 -0.62
N ASN A 19 1.41 -20.15 -0.07
CA ASN A 19 1.98 -21.23 0.72
C ASN A 19 2.91 -22.05 -0.16
N ASP A 20 4.10 -22.36 0.36
CA ASP A 20 5.16 -23.14 -0.32
C ASP A 20 5.80 -22.51 -1.56
N ARG A 21 5.43 -21.27 -1.92
CA ARG A 21 6.07 -20.53 -3.01
C ARG A 21 7.35 -19.84 -2.53
N LYS A 22 8.43 -20.00 -3.28
CA LYS A 22 9.66 -19.22 -3.07
C LYS A 22 9.46 -17.77 -3.55
N PRO A 23 10.19 -16.78 -3.02
CA PRO A 23 10.00 -15.38 -3.37
C PRO A 23 10.07 -15.07 -4.88
N TRP A 24 10.88 -15.82 -5.65
CA TRP A 24 11.01 -15.65 -7.10
C TRP A 24 9.94 -16.37 -7.92
N GLU A 25 9.13 -17.24 -7.31
CA GLU A 25 8.00 -17.91 -7.96
C GLU A 25 6.74 -17.04 -7.94
N VAL A 26 6.72 -16.03 -7.07
CA VAL A 26 5.59 -15.11 -6.88
C VAL A 26 5.85 -13.83 -7.68
N ARG A 27 4.95 -13.49 -8.61
CA ARG A 27 4.99 -12.24 -9.37
C ARG A 27 4.35 -11.08 -8.60
N MET A 28 4.64 -10.96 -7.30
CA MET A 28 4.15 -9.87 -6.45
C MET A 28 5.35 -9.15 -5.85
N MET A 29 5.30 -7.82 -5.87
CA MET A 29 6.35 -6.97 -5.30
C MET A 29 5.90 -6.47 -3.94
N ASP A 30 6.73 -6.69 -2.92
CA ASP A 30 6.53 -6.17 -1.58
C ASP A 30 7.67 -5.19 -1.25
N THR A 31 7.30 -3.92 -1.08
CA THR A 31 8.23 -2.83 -0.78
C THR A 31 8.96 -3.02 0.54
N LEU A 32 8.35 -3.67 1.55
CA LEU A 32 9.03 -3.95 2.82
C LEU A 32 10.09 -5.04 2.64
N SER A 33 9.78 -6.06 1.84
CA SER A 33 10.73 -7.10 1.48
C SER A 33 11.91 -6.58 0.66
N TRP A 34 11.73 -5.52 -0.12
CA TRP A 34 12.84 -4.85 -0.81
C TRP A 34 13.66 -3.95 0.12
N TRP A 35 12.99 -3.23 1.03
CA TRP A 35 13.63 -2.29 1.95
C TRP A 35 14.47 -2.96 3.03
N LYS A 36 14.18 -4.21 3.40
CA LYS A 36 14.83 -4.86 4.54
C LYS A 36 16.34 -5.07 4.37
N PHE A 37 16.88 -5.16 3.14
CA PHE A 37 18.31 -5.43 2.87
C PHE A 37 18.93 -6.57 3.71
N GLY A 38 18.15 -7.61 4.04
CA GLY A 38 18.59 -8.73 4.88
C GLY A 38 18.44 -8.51 6.39
N ASP A 39 18.01 -7.33 6.83
CA ASP A 39 17.59 -7.07 8.21
C ASP A 39 16.30 -7.84 8.53
N TYR A 40 16.24 -8.36 9.76
CA TYR A 40 15.09 -9.05 10.32
C TYR A 40 14.15 -8.09 11.08
N LYS A 41 14.49 -6.80 11.20
CA LYS A 41 13.71 -5.80 11.95
C LYS A 41 12.44 -5.29 11.25
N HIS A 42 11.57 -4.81 12.12
CA HIS A 42 10.13 -4.72 12.01
C HIS A 42 9.61 -3.54 11.19
N TYR A 43 8.48 -3.81 10.51
CA TYR A 43 7.42 -2.88 10.10
C TYR A 43 7.82 -1.39 10.02
N THR A 44 8.11 -0.93 8.80
CA THR A 44 8.19 0.51 8.49
C THR A 44 6.84 0.98 7.96
N SER A 45 6.30 2.07 8.50
CA SER A 45 5.08 2.65 7.96
C SER A 45 5.35 3.29 6.58
N LEU A 46 4.35 3.26 5.70
CA LEU A 46 4.43 3.93 4.39
C LEU A 46 4.80 5.40 4.54
N HIS A 47 4.24 6.07 5.55
CA HIS A 47 4.56 7.47 5.84
C HIS A 47 6.03 7.69 6.22
N LEU A 48 6.60 6.84 7.07
CA LEU A 48 8.02 6.98 7.42
C LEU A 48 8.90 6.73 6.18
N MET A 49 8.58 5.68 5.41
CA MET A 49 9.28 5.37 4.17
C MET A 49 9.26 6.54 3.18
N ALA A 50 8.08 7.13 2.97
CA ALA A 50 7.91 8.26 2.06
C ALA A 50 8.73 9.48 2.49
N ASN A 51 8.73 9.83 3.78
CA ASN A 51 9.54 10.94 4.30
C ASN A 51 11.05 10.69 4.12
N VAL A 52 11.53 9.48 4.44
CA VAL A 52 12.96 9.13 4.29
C VAL A 52 13.40 9.22 2.83
N LEU A 53 12.52 8.88 1.89
CA LEU A 53 12.78 8.94 0.45
C LEU A 53 12.50 10.31 -0.19
N GLY A 54 12.13 11.33 0.60
CA GLY A 54 11.80 12.66 0.10
C GLY A 54 10.59 12.69 -0.84
N ILE A 55 9.63 11.79 -0.63
CA ILE A 55 8.37 11.73 -1.37
C ILE A 55 7.35 12.59 -0.60
N PRO A 56 6.63 13.52 -1.26
CA PRO A 56 5.56 14.27 -0.60
C PRO A 56 4.52 13.28 -0.06
N THR A 57 4.28 13.34 1.24
CA THR A 57 3.42 12.37 1.92
C THR A 57 1.96 12.81 1.90
N SER A 58 1.05 11.84 1.94
CA SER A 58 -0.40 12.00 2.04
C SER A 58 -0.90 12.48 3.41
N LYS A 59 -0.02 12.71 4.40
CA LYS A 59 -0.45 13.12 5.75
C LYS A 59 -0.86 14.58 5.77
N THR A 60 -2.11 14.81 5.43
CA THR A 60 -2.79 16.09 5.61
C THR A 60 -3.82 16.01 6.73
N ASP A 61 -4.67 14.98 6.76
CA ASP A 61 -5.92 15.05 7.54
C ASP A 61 -6.50 13.72 8.06
N MET A 62 -5.97 12.55 7.67
CA MET A 62 -6.47 11.24 8.16
C MET A 62 -5.36 10.18 8.23
N ASP A 63 -5.50 9.21 9.14
CA ASP A 63 -4.72 7.97 9.16
C ASP A 63 -5.61 6.71 9.25
N GLY A 64 -4.98 5.54 9.12
CA GLY A 64 -5.69 4.25 9.11
C GLY A 64 -6.51 3.94 10.36
N SER A 65 -6.19 4.53 11.53
CA SER A 65 -6.96 4.35 12.75
C SER A 65 -8.31 5.10 12.73
N MET A 66 -8.41 6.15 11.92
CA MET A 66 -9.58 7.01 11.81
C MET A 66 -10.65 6.45 10.86
N VAL A 67 -10.28 5.52 9.97
CA VAL A 67 -11.17 4.99 8.90
C VAL A 67 -12.50 4.46 9.46
N GLN A 68 -12.47 3.77 10.62
CA GLN A 68 -13.70 3.28 11.25
C GLN A 68 -14.64 4.42 11.63
N ASP A 69 -14.12 5.43 12.32
CA ASP A 69 -14.92 6.54 12.84
C ASP A 69 -15.45 7.42 11.70
N VAL A 70 -14.63 7.66 10.68
CA VAL A 70 -15.04 8.40 9.48
C VAL A 70 -16.16 7.67 8.74
N TYR A 71 -16.10 6.34 8.64
CA TYR A 71 -17.13 5.56 7.96
C TYR A 71 -18.45 5.49 8.76
N TYR A 72 -18.39 5.16 10.06
CA TYR A 72 -19.58 4.86 10.86
C TYR A 72 -20.19 6.06 11.58
N LYS A 73 -19.39 7.08 11.92
CA LYS A 73 -19.86 8.26 12.68
C LYS A 73 -19.99 9.48 11.77
N GLU A 74 -18.95 9.78 11.00
CA GLU A 74 -18.94 10.97 10.14
C GLU A 74 -19.68 10.73 8.82
N HIS A 75 -19.83 9.47 8.42
CA HIS A 75 -20.44 9.05 7.16
C HIS A 75 -19.79 9.68 5.91
N ASP A 76 -18.50 9.97 5.99
CA ASP A 76 -17.73 10.60 4.91
C ASP A 76 -16.92 9.55 4.14
N LEU A 77 -17.59 8.88 3.19
CA LEU A 77 -16.93 7.89 2.36
C LEU A 77 -15.92 8.51 1.39
N GLN A 78 -16.15 9.75 0.93
CA GLN A 78 -15.29 10.40 -0.04
C GLN A 78 -13.89 10.64 0.54
N ARG A 79 -13.83 11.06 1.80
CA ARG A 79 -12.56 11.24 2.52
C ARG A 79 -11.75 9.94 2.62
N ILE A 80 -12.42 8.80 2.79
CA ILE A 80 -11.76 7.48 2.81
C ILE A 80 -11.23 7.13 1.42
N VAL A 81 -12.02 7.38 0.37
CA VAL A 81 -11.60 7.15 -1.02
C VAL A 81 -10.37 7.97 -1.36
N ASP A 82 -10.38 9.28 -1.08
CA ASP A 82 -9.27 10.18 -1.36
C ASP A 82 -7.99 9.75 -0.63
N TYR A 83 -8.12 9.33 0.63
CA TYR A 83 -7.01 8.79 1.41
C TYR A 83 -6.42 7.52 0.79
N CYS A 84 -7.27 6.54 0.45
CA CYS A 84 -6.81 5.30 -0.17
C CYS A 84 -6.16 5.53 -1.53
N GLN A 85 -6.70 6.44 -2.36
CA GLN A 85 -6.11 6.81 -3.65
C GLN A 85 -4.72 7.42 -3.48
N ARG A 86 -4.54 8.34 -2.52
CA ARG A 86 -3.22 8.92 -2.22
C ARG A 86 -2.22 7.87 -1.75
N ASP A 87 -2.62 6.93 -0.91
CA ASP A 87 -1.73 5.85 -0.45
C ASP A 87 -1.24 4.96 -1.61
N VAL A 88 -2.08 4.73 -2.64
CA VAL A 88 -1.66 4.04 -3.86
C VAL A 88 -0.61 4.84 -4.62
N VAL A 89 -0.80 6.16 -4.80
CA VAL A 89 0.17 7.03 -5.48
C VAL A 89 1.49 7.10 -4.72
N VAL A 90 1.45 7.24 -3.39
CA VAL A 90 2.66 7.24 -2.54
C VAL A 90 3.40 5.91 -2.65
N THR A 91 2.68 4.78 -2.65
CA THR A 91 3.29 3.45 -2.82
C THR A 91 3.98 3.31 -4.17
N ALA A 92 3.35 3.79 -5.26
CA ALA A 92 3.97 3.81 -6.58
C ALA A 92 5.25 4.65 -6.61
N ASN A 93 5.22 5.84 -5.98
CA ASN A 93 6.40 6.69 -5.86
C ASN A 93 7.52 6.06 -5.02
N VAL A 94 7.20 5.27 -3.98
CA VAL A 94 8.20 4.50 -3.23
C VAL A 94 8.90 3.50 -4.14
N ILE A 95 8.15 2.77 -4.96
CA ILE A 95 8.71 1.82 -5.93
C ILE A 95 9.63 2.53 -6.92
N LEU A 96 9.21 3.68 -7.47
CA LEU A 96 10.03 4.48 -8.39
C LEU A 96 11.32 4.97 -7.72
N ARG A 97 11.25 5.43 -6.46
CA ARG A 97 12.44 5.84 -5.70
C ARG A 97 13.40 4.69 -5.41
N PHE A 98 12.90 3.49 -5.13
CA PHE A 98 13.75 2.30 -5.01
C PHE A 98 14.53 2.01 -6.30
N GLN A 99 13.96 2.37 -7.46
CA GLN A 99 14.60 2.24 -8.77
C GLN A 99 15.36 3.51 -9.22
N GLN A 100 15.49 4.51 -8.34
CA GLN A 100 16.11 5.81 -8.64
C GLN A 100 15.45 6.56 -9.81
N LEU A 101 14.16 6.33 -10.05
CA LEU A 101 13.36 7.01 -11.06
C LEU A 101 12.69 8.27 -10.47
N PRO A 102 12.33 9.26 -11.33
CA PRO A 102 11.53 10.41 -10.90
C PRO A 102 10.17 9.96 -10.38
N THR A 103 9.58 10.74 -9.48
CA THR A 103 8.22 10.53 -8.99
C THR A 103 7.20 10.87 -10.07
N LEU A 104 6.02 10.28 -9.96
CA LEU A 104 4.86 10.57 -10.80
C LEU A 104 4.50 12.06 -10.69
N ARG A 105 4.14 12.65 -11.84
CA ARG A 105 3.51 13.97 -11.92
C ARG A 105 2.00 13.78 -11.86
N ASP A 106 1.26 14.84 -11.53
CA ASP A 106 -0.19 14.77 -11.42
C ASP A 106 -0.86 14.31 -12.73
N GLU A 107 -0.28 14.67 -13.88
CA GLU A 107 -0.74 14.23 -15.20
C GLU A 107 -0.50 12.73 -15.48
N ASP A 108 0.40 12.09 -14.73
CA ASP A 108 0.68 10.65 -14.86
C ASP A 108 -0.32 9.80 -14.07
N VAL A 109 -1.21 10.42 -13.27
CA VAL A 109 -2.19 9.74 -12.41
C VAL A 109 -3.61 9.97 -12.92
N VAL A 110 -4.28 8.89 -13.32
CA VAL A 110 -5.69 8.90 -13.71
C VAL A 110 -6.51 8.16 -12.66
N ILE A 111 -7.45 8.88 -12.04
CA ILE A 111 -8.43 8.31 -11.10
C ILE A 111 -9.66 7.91 -11.92
N VAL A 112 -10.06 6.64 -11.80
CA VAL A 112 -11.20 6.03 -12.51
C VAL A 112 -12.29 5.67 -11.52
#